data_AF-D3YW61-F1
#
_entry.id   AF-D3YW61-F1
#
_cell.length_a   1.000
_cell.length_b   1.000
_cell.length_c   1.000
_cell.angle_alpha   90.00
_cell.angle_beta   90.00
_cell.angle_gamma   90.00
#
_symmetry.space_group_name_H-M   'P 1'
#
loop_
_entity.id
_entity.type
_entity.pdbx_description
1 polymer ?
#
loop_
_entity_poly.entity_id
_entity_poly.type
_entity_poly.pdbx_seq_one_letter_code
_entity_poly.pdbx_strand_id
1 'polypeptide(L)'
;MSTSFPFNTSIMYKKTVFVEYKDQLFNIAKPRPPWMGLLGPTIWTEVHDTVVITLKNMASHPVSLHAVGVSYWKASEGDEYEDQTSQMEKEDDKVFPGESHTYVWQVLKENGPMAS
;
A
#
# COMPACT_ATOMS: atom_id res chain seq x y z
N MET A 1 -48.87 -13.60 1.45
CA MET A 1 -48.27 -12.26 1.40
C MET A 1 -47.30 -12.16 2.58
N SER A 2 -46.00 -12.23 2.34
CA SER A 2 -44.98 -12.14 3.40
C SER A 2 -44.67 -10.68 3.64
N THR A 3 -45.06 -10.16 4.80
CA THR A 3 -44.74 -8.79 5.23
C THR A 3 -43.25 -8.69 5.53
N SER A 4 -42.49 -7.99 4.69
CA SER A 4 -41.12 -7.60 5.00
C SER A 4 -41.15 -6.48 6.04
N PHE A 5 -40.64 -6.76 7.25
CA PHE A 5 -40.46 -5.74 8.28
C PHE A 5 -39.48 -4.66 7.78
N PRO A 6 -39.79 -3.35 7.92
CA PRO A 6 -38.82 -2.31 7.63
C PRO A 6 -37.80 -2.28 8.78
N PHE A 7 -36.56 -1.90 8.46
CA PHE A 7 -35.41 -1.77 9.37
C PHE A 7 -34.60 -3.05 9.64
N ASN A 8 -33.81 -3.43 8.64
CA ASN A 8 -32.47 -3.95 8.89
C ASN A 8 -31.47 -3.20 8.01
N THR A 9 -31.31 -1.91 8.25
CA THR A 9 -30.30 -1.09 7.55
C THR A 9 -28.92 -1.46 8.08
N SER A 10 -28.29 -2.42 7.43
CA SER A 10 -26.84 -2.65 7.59
C SER A 10 -26.12 -1.34 7.29
N ILE A 11 -25.39 -0.80 8.28
CA ILE A 11 -24.59 0.41 8.08
C ILE A 11 -23.42 0.05 7.17
N MET A 12 -23.24 0.79 6.08
CA MET A 12 -22.17 0.59 5.11
C MET A 12 -21.25 1.81 5.08
N TYR A 13 -19.96 1.57 5.20
CA TYR A 13 -18.94 2.61 5.16
C TYR A 13 -18.06 2.46 3.93
N LYS A 14 -17.80 3.57 3.22
CA LYS A 14 -16.84 3.60 2.12
C LYS A 14 -15.42 3.55 2.68
N LYS A 15 -14.59 2.64 2.17
CA LYS A 15 -13.18 2.48 2.54
C LYS A 15 -12.34 2.31 1.28
N THR A 16 -11.07 2.68 1.39
CA THR A 16 -10.03 2.35 0.40
C THR A 16 -9.05 1.40 1.07
N VAL A 17 -8.65 0.33 0.38
CA VAL A 17 -7.72 -0.69 0.89
C VAL A 17 -6.71 -1.02 -0.20
N PHE A 18 -5.51 -1.45 0.20
CA PHE A 18 -4.52 -1.96 -0.75
C PHE A 18 -4.93 -3.33 -1.31
N VAL A 19 -4.67 -3.55 -2.59
CA VAL A 19 -5.00 -4.78 -3.32
C VAL A 19 -3.79 -5.20 -4.15
N GLU A 20 -3.44 -6.48 -4.09
CA GLU A 20 -2.39 -7.06 -4.92
C GLU A 20 -2.93 -7.39 -6.32
N TYR A 21 -2.13 -7.09 -7.35
CA TYR A 21 -2.41 -7.42 -8.74
C TYR A 21 -1.33 -8.35 -9.28
N LYS A 22 -1.70 -9.21 -10.23
CA LYS A 22 -0.78 -10.19 -10.83
C LYS A 22 0.11 -9.61 -11.93
N ASP A 23 -0.26 -8.44 -12.46
CA ASP A 23 0.35 -7.83 -13.63
C ASP A 23 0.64 -6.34 -13.39
N GLN A 24 1.59 -5.81 -14.16
CA GLN A 24 2.02 -4.40 -14.07
C GLN A 24 0.96 -3.41 -14.59
N LEU A 25 -0.09 -3.90 -15.27
CA LEU A 25 -1.17 -3.09 -15.82
C LEU A 25 -2.36 -2.98 -14.85
N PHE A 26 -2.30 -3.66 -13.71
CA PHE A 26 -3.35 -3.69 -12.69
C PHE A 26 -4.68 -4.22 -13.24
N ASN A 27 -4.65 -5.20 -14.16
CA ASN A 27 -5.86 -5.77 -14.76
C ASN A 27 -6.47 -6.88 -13.89
N ILE A 28 -5.63 -7.77 -13.34
CA ILE A 28 -6.08 -8.96 -12.63
C ILE A 28 -5.71 -8.88 -11.15
N ALA A 29 -6.69 -8.54 -10.31
CA ALA A 29 -6.54 -8.60 -8.85
C ALA A 29 -6.31 -10.04 -8.38
N LYS A 30 -5.37 -10.22 -7.45
CA LYS A 30 -5.10 -11.53 -6.84
C LYS A 30 -6.18 -11.86 -5.81
N PRO A 31 -6.69 -13.12 -5.78
CA PRO A 31 -7.65 -13.54 -4.76
C PRO A 31 -7.09 -13.33 -3.35
N ARG A 32 -7.88 -12.68 -2.49
CA ARG A 32 -7.55 -12.43 -1.09
C ARG A 32 -8.13 -13.52 -0.18
N PRO A 33 -7.38 -14.06 0.78
CA PRO A 33 -7.92 -15.01 1.75
C PRO A 33 -9.07 -14.40 2.58
N PRO A 34 -10.13 -15.16 2.91
CA PRO A 34 -11.29 -14.64 3.64
C PRO A 34 -10.96 -14.01 4.99
N TRP A 35 -9.93 -14.53 5.67
CA TRP A 35 -9.51 -14.05 7.00
C TRP A 35 -8.79 -12.70 6.99
N MET A 36 -8.35 -12.21 5.81
CA MET A 36 -7.57 -10.97 5.72
C MET A 36 -8.46 -9.71 5.88
N GLY A 37 -9.78 -9.83 5.66
CA GLY A 37 -10.73 -8.74 5.87
C GLY A 37 -10.36 -7.48 5.09
N LEU A 38 -10.07 -6.38 5.82
CA LEU A 38 -9.69 -5.08 5.26
C LEU A 38 -8.19 -4.86 5.12
N LEU A 39 -7.35 -5.81 5.57
CA LEU A 39 -5.91 -5.69 5.45
C LEU A 39 -5.47 -5.72 3.98
N GLY A 40 -4.38 -4.99 3.70
CA GLY A 40 -3.67 -5.05 2.43
C GLY A 40 -2.90 -6.36 2.27
N PRO A 41 -2.28 -6.57 1.10
CA PRO A 41 -1.48 -7.77 0.84
C PRO A 41 -0.24 -7.82 1.75
N THR A 42 0.14 -9.05 2.13
CA THR A 42 1.35 -9.28 2.92
C THR A 42 2.56 -9.36 2.01
N ILE A 43 3.59 -8.59 2.33
CA ILE A 43 4.88 -8.60 1.63
C ILE A 43 5.87 -9.36 2.51
N TRP A 44 6.44 -10.44 1.97
CA TRP A 44 7.48 -11.24 2.62
C TRP A 44 8.80 -11.00 1.90
N THR A 45 9.88 -10.92 2.67
CA THR A 45 11.21 -10.60 2.16
C THR A 45 12.27 -11.10 3.13
N GLU A 46 13.47 -11.36 2.60
CA GLU A 46 14.64 -11.81 3.33
C GLU A 46 15.69 -10.70 3.43
N VAL A 47 16.62 -10.85 4.37
CA VAL A 47 17.75 -9.94 4.48
C VAL A 47 18.59 -10.00 3.19
N HIS A 48 18.94 -8.82 2.68
CA HIS A 48 19.59 -8.52 1.40
C HIS A 48 18.69 -8.48 0.16
N ASP A 49 17.38 -8.66 0.31
CA ASP A 49 16.45 -8.41 -0.78
C ASP A 49 16.30 -6.92 -1.09
N THR A 50 15.88 -6.64 -2.33
CA THR A 50 15.31 -5.35 -2.72
C THR A 50 13.86 -5.55 -3.12
N VAL A 51 12.96 -4.91 -2.40
CA VAL A 51 11.52 -4.95 -2.65
C VAL A 51 11.17 -3.77 -3.56
N VAL A 52 10.56 -4.06 -4.71
CA VAL A 52 10.11 -3.05 -5.68
C VAL A 52 8.59 -3.12 -5.80
N ILE A 53 7.90 -2.06 -5.42
CA ILE A 53 6.44 -1.99 -5.40
C ILE A 53 5.97 -0.83 -6.25
N THR A 54 5.21 -1.12 -7.31
CA THR A 54 4.48 -0.08 -8.04
C THR A 54 3.08 0.05 -7.44
N LEU A 55 2.80 1.21 -6.85
CA LEU A 55 1.47 1.60 -6.40
C LEU A 55 0.73 2.26 -7.56
N LYS A 56 -0.52 1.87 -7.80
CA LYS A 56 -1.48 2.61 -8.66
C LYS A 56 -2.58 3.16 -7.78
N ASN A 57 -2.73 4.48 -7.74
CA ASN A 57 -3.81 5.08 -6.98
C ASN A 57 -5.12 5.03 -7.79
N MET A 58 -5.98 4.08 -7.44
CA MET A 58 -7.36 3.97 -7.98
C MET A 58 -8.42 4.56 -7.03
N ALA A 59 -7.98 5.23 -5.95
CA ALA A 59 -8.86 5.90 -5.00
C ALA A 59 -9.26 7.30 -5.47
N SER A 60 -10.19 7.93 -4.74
CA SER A 60 -10.66 9.28 -5.04
C SER A 60 -9.87 10.39 -4.32
N HIS A 61 -8.79 10.06 -3.62
CA HIS A 61 -7.96 10.98 -2.85
C HIS A 61 -6.50 10.56 -2.97
N PRO A 62 -5.53 11.47 -2.71
CA PRO A 62 -4.12 11.12 -2.68
C PRO A 62 -3.85 10.03 -1.64
N VAL A 63 -2.96 9.11 -1.99
CA VAL A 63 -2.45 8.07 -1.08
C VAL A 63 -0.95 7.93 -1.28
N SER A 64 -0.27 7.35 -0.30
CA SER A 64 1.14 6.99 -0.38
C SER A 64 1.35 5.59 0.22
N LEU A 65 2.58 5.09 0.16
CA LEU A 65 2.96 3.83 0.78
C LEU A 65 4.25 4.02 1.59
N HIS A 66 4.10 4.02 2.91
CA HIS A 66 5.21 4.15 3.85
C HIS A 66 5.58 2.80 4.46
N ALA A 67 6.86 2.42 4.37
CA ALA A 67 7.36 1.17 4.93
C ALA A 67 7.98 1.38 6.31
N VAL A 68 7.76 0.41 7.19
CA VAL A 68 8.35 0.37 8.53
C VAL A 68 9.23 -0.87 8.63
N GLY A 69 10.45 -0.71 9.16
CA GLY A 69 11.37 -1.83 9.42
C GLY A 69 12.23 -2.24 8.22
N VAL A 70 12.33 -1.40 7.19
CA VAL A 70 13.24 -1.56 6.04
C VAL A 70 13.90 -0.22 5.74
N SER A 71 14.95 -0.24 4.92
CA SER A 71 15.68 0.97 4.52
C SER A 71 15.21 1.46 3.15
N TYR A 72 15.18 2.77 2.93
CA TYR A 72 14.77 3.38 1.66
C TYR A 72 15.50 4.71 1.44
N TRP A 73 15.57 5.13 0.17
CA TRP A 73 15.94 6.49 -0.20
C TRP A 73 14.70 7.39 -0.15
N LYS A 74 14.90 8.71 -0.07
CA LYS A 74 13.81 9.67 0.15
C LYS A 74 12.68 9.57 -0.86
N ALA A 75 12.97 9.30 -2.14
CA ALA A 75 11.98 9.05 -3.20
C ALA A 75 11.17 7.73 -3.05
N SER A 76 11.22 7.07 -1.90
CA SER A 76 10.54 5.79 -1.60
C SER A 76 10.08 5.71 -0.14
N GLU A 77 10.00 6.86 0.55
CA GLU A 77 9.52 6.96 1.92
C GLU A 77 8.00 6.99 2.00
N GLY A 78 7.34 7.77 1.15
CA GLY A 78 5.90 7.91 1.10
C GLY A 78 5.29 8.74 2.23
N ASP A 79 6.00 9.75 2.73
CA ASP A 79 5.49 10.64 3.80
C ASP A 79 5.89 12.10 3.55
N GLU A 80 4.90 13.00 3.55
CA GLU A 80 5.10 14.42 3.23
C GLU A 80 5.42 15.23 4.49
N TYR A 81 6.61 15.80 4.55
CA TYR A 81 6.99 16.76 5.59
C TYR A 81 8.11 17.71 5.13
N GLU A 82 8.49 18.65 6.00
CA GLU A 82 9.63 19.55 5.76
C GLU A 82 10.95 18.81 6.01
N ASP A 83 11.49 18.23 4.95
CA ASP A 83 12.64 17.31 4.94
C ASP A 83 13.80 17.79 4.03
N GLN A 84 13.65 18.98 3.43
CA GLN A 84 14.61 19.59 2.50
C GLN A 84 14.93 18.77 1.25
N THR A 85 14.02 17.88 0.84
CA THR A 85 14.19 17.10 -0.40
C THR A 85 13.81 17.87 -1.66
N SER A 86 14.35 17.43 -2.79
CA SER A 86 14.00 17.97 -4.11
C SER A 86 12.58 17.58 -4.51
N GLN A 87 12.00 18.29 -5.49
CA GLN A 87 10.65 17.99 -5.98
C GLN A 87 10.52 16.55 -6.52
N MET A 88 11.58 16.02 -7.14
CA MET A 88 11.61 14.66 -7.66
C MET A 88 11.61 13.61 -6.54
N GLU A 89 12.24 13.92 -5.41
CA GLU A 89 12.25 13.08 -4.21
C GLU A 89 10.97 13.20 -3.37
N LYS A 90 10.00 14.02 -3.81
CA LYS A 90 8.68 14.19 -3.18
C LYS A 90 7.55 13.58 -4.00
N GLU A 91 7.85 12.95 -5.13
CA GLU A 91 6.83 12.29 -5.98
C GLU A 91 6.18 11.09 -5.27
N ASP A 92 6.88 10.49 -4.30
CA ASP A 92 6.41 9.37 -3.49
C ASP A 92 5.50 9.79 -2.32
N ASP A 93 5.68 11.02 -1.82
CA ASP A 93 4.95 11.58 -0.67
C ASP A 93 3.43 11.57 -0.89
N LYS A 94 3.00 11.83 -2.13
CA LYS A 94 1.58 11.87 -2.54
C LYS A 94 1.39 11.37 -3.96
N VAL A 95 0.82 10.18 -4.09
CA VAL A 95 0.36 9.67 -5.38
C VAL A 95 -1.08 10.11 -5.61
N PHE A 96 -1.32 10.99 -6.59
CA PHE A 96 -2.66 11.52 -6.86
C PHE A 96 -3.57 10.48 -7.54
N PRO A 97 -4.91 10.66 -7.50
CA PRO A 97 -5.85 9.77 -8.18
C PRO A 97 -5.50 9.56 -9.65
N GLY A 98 -5.37 8.30 -10.06
CA GLY A 98 -5.00 7.91 -11.41
C GLY A 98 -3.49 7.84 -11.68
N GLU A 99 -2.64 8.30 -10.76
CA GLU A 99 -1.19 8.22 -10.90
C GLU A 99 -0.62 6.91 -10.34
N SER A 100 0.65 6.66 -10.66
CA SER A 100 1.43 5.54 -10.15
C SER A 100 2.77 6.03 -9.63
N HIS A 101 3.25 5.40 -8.55
CA HIS A 101 4.62 5.59 -8.08
C HIS A 101 5.27 4.23 -7.81
N THR A 102 6.59 4.13 -8.00
CA THR A 102 7.34 2.92 -7.66
C THR A 102 8.24 3.17 -6.46
N TYR A 103 7.98 2.43 -5.39
CA TYR A 103 8.74 2.43 -4.16
C TYR A 103 9.80 1.33 -4.21
N VAL A 104 11.03 1.67 -3.82
CA VAL A 104 12.16 0.73 -3.75
C VAL A 104 12.68 0.70 -2.33
N TRP A 105 12.56 -0.47 -1.69
CA TRP A 105 13.00 -0.70 -0.32
C TRP A 105 14.11 -1.73 -0.28
N GLN A 106 15.14 -1.46 0.50
CA GLN A 106 16.28 -2.33 0.71
C GLN A 106 16.17 -2.97 2.10
N VAL A 107 16.22 -4.29 2.14
CA VAL A 107 16.20 -5.04 3.40
C VAL A 107 17.64 -5.28 3.82
N LEU A 108 18.20 -4.34 4.56
CA LEU A 108 19.59 -4.41 5.00
C LEU A 108 19.74 -5.35 6.20
N LYS A 109 20.99 -5.72 6.50
CA LYS A 109 21.28 -6.63 7.62
C LYS A 109 20.83 -6.08 8.97
N GLU A 110 20.97 -4.78 9.16
CA GLU A 110 20.51 -4.01 10.31
C GLU A 110 18.99 -3.95 10.45
N ASN A 111 18.24 -4.20 9.37
CA ASN A 111 16.79 -4.31 9.42
C ASN A 111 16.32 -5.71 9.86
N GLY A 112 17.20 -6.70 9.77
CA GLY A 112 16.90 -8.10 10.07
C GLY A 112 16.67 -8.37 11.56
N PRO A 113 15.96 -9.47 11.88
CA PRO A 113 15.78 -9.90 13.27
C PRO A 113 17.12 -10.29 13.91
N MET A 114 17.24 -10.01 15.22
CA MET A 114 18.37 -10.53 16.00
C MET A 114 18.22 -12.03 16.23
N ALA A 115 19.35 -12.74 16.31
CA ALA A 115 19.35 -14.14 16.73
C ALA A 115 18.80 -14.25 18.16
N SER A 116 17.90 -15.22 18.37
CA SER A 116 17.29 -15.55 19.67
C SER A 116 18.26 -16.24 20.60
#